data_AF-A0A516PYP4-F1
#
_entry.id   AF-A0A516PYP4-F1
#
_cell.length_a   1.000
_cell.length_b   1.000
_cell.length_c   1.000
_cell.angle_alpha   90.00
_cell.angle_beta   90.00
_cell.angle_gamma   90.00
#
_symmetry.space_group_name_H-M   'P 1'
#
loop_
_entity.id
_entity.type
_entity.pdbx_description
1 polymer ?
#
loop_
_entity_poly.entity_id
_entity_poly.type
_entity_poly.pdbx_seq_one_letter_code
_entity_poly.pdbx_strand_id
1 'polypeptide(L)' 'MNGIADPKEQVEQANQVEQKALALYGLLPLFSGPSTYAVKKDLANIGATIFFNPLPETIGYQK' A
#
# COMPACT_ATOMS: atom_id res chain seq x y z
N MET A 1 -0.63 -21.16 -18.04
CA MET A 1 -1.04 -20.72 -16.69
C MET A 1 -2.50 -20.33 -16.78
N ASN A 2 -3.40 -21.12 -16.17
CA ASN A 2 -4.82 -20.81 -16.15
C ASN A 2 -5.12 -20.01 -14.88
N GLY A 3 -5.08 -18.68 -14.98
CA GLY A 3 -5.55 -17.79 -13.92
C GLY A 3 -7.07 -17.65 -13.97
N ILE A 4 -7.67 -17.22 -12.87
CA ILE A 4 -9.06 -16.75 -12.83
C ILE A 4 -9.14 -15.49 -13.70
N ALA A 5 -9.98 -15.48 -14.74
CA ALA A 5 -10.06 -14.37 -15.68
C ALA A 5 -10.92 -13.21 -15.15
N ASP A 6 -11.94 -13.51 -14.36
CA ASP A 6 -12.84 -12.51 -13.79
C ASP A 6 -12.19 -11.82 -12.57
N PRO A 7 -12.02 -10.48 -12.57
CA PRO A 7 -11.41 -9.76 -11.45
C PRO A 7 -12.13 -9.91 -10.11
N LYS A 8 -13.45 -10.08 -10.13
CA LYS A 8 -14.25 -10.29 -8.91
C LYS A 8 -13.98 -11.67 -8.32
N GLU A 9 -13.92 -12.70 -9.17
CA GLU A 9 -13.57 -14.05 -8.75
C GLU A 9 -12.12 -14.11 -8.23
N GLN A 10 -11.20 -13.33 -8.80
CA GLN A 10 -9.83 -13.19 -8.28
C GLN A 10 -9.82 -12.64 -6.84
N VAL A 11 -10.56 -11.56 -6.60
CA VAL A 11 -10.66 -10.93 -5.26
C VAL A 11 -11.30 -11.89 -4.26
N GLU A 12 -12.36 -12.60 -4.66
CA GLU A 12 -13.01 -13.58 -3.80
C GLU A 12 -12.06 -14.71 -3.40
N GLN A 13 -11.32 -15.27 -4.37
CA GLN A 13 -10.31 -16.29 -4.10
C GLN A 13 -9.19 -15.76 -3.19
N ALA A 14 -8.72 -14.53 -3.40
CA ALA A 14 -7.69 -13.90 -2.56
C ALA A 14 -8.17 -13.76 -1.11
N ASN A 15 -9.39 -13.24 -0.90
CA ASN A 15 -9.97 -13.07 0.44
C ASN A 15 -10.11 -14.42 1.17
N GLN A 16 -10.52 -15.49 0.47
CA GLN A 16 -10.65 -16.82 1.06
C GLN A 16 -9.29 -17.39 1.52
N VAL A 17 -8.24 -17.17 0.74
CA VAL A 17 -6.88 -17.61 1.08
C VAL A 17 -6.32 -16.79 2.24
N GLU A 18 -6.53 -15.47 2.22
CA GLU A 18 -6.07 -14.56 3.28
C GLU A 18 -6.71 -14.88 4.63
N GLN A 19 -8.03 -15.14 4.68
CA GLN A 19 -8.70 -15.55 5.92
C GLN A 19 -8.08 -16.82 6.53
N LYS A 20 -7.76 -17.83 5.70
CA LYS A 20 -7.10 -19.06 6.17
C LYS A 20 -5.70 -18.78 6.69
N ALA A 21 -4.95 -17.88 6.05
CA ALA A 21 -3.62 -17.50 6.47
C ALA A 21 -3.64 -16.72 7.81
N LEU A 22 -4.55 -15.77 7.97
CA LEU A 22 -4.70 -14.98 9.20
C LEU A 22 -5.08 -15.85 10.41
N ALA A 23 -5.85 -16.92 10.19
CA ALA A 23 -6.19 -17.89 11.24
C ALA A 23 -4.99 -18.71 11.75
N LEU A 24 -3.85 -18.69 11.06
CA LEU A 24 -2.60 -19.32 11.53
C LEU A 24 -1.86 -18.45 12.56
N TYR A 25 -2.27 -17.19 12.74
CA TYR A 25 -1.63 -16.22 13.65
C TYR A 25 -0.12 -16.05 13.40
N GLY A 26 0.38 -16.40 12.20
CA GLY A 26 1.78 -16.23 11.83
C GLY A 26 2.16 -14.77 11.56
N LEU A 27 1.18 -13.95 11.18
CA LEU A 27 1.31 -12.50 11.06
C LEU A 27 0.15 -11.84 11.79
N LEU A 28 0.45 -10.99 12.78
CA LEU A 28 -0.55 -10.20 13.49
C LEU A 28 -0.56 -8.78 12.93
N PRO A 29 -1.65 -8.32 12.29
CA PRO A 29 -1.75 -6.97 11.76
C PRO A 29 -2.05 -5.98 12.90
N LEU A 30 -1.04 -5.69 13.71
CA LEU A 30 -1.18 -4.83 14.89
C LEU A 30 -1.36 -3.35 14.54
N PHE A 31 -0.93 -2.94 13.35
CA PHE A 31 -0.93 -1.54 12.93
C PHE A 31 -1.40 -1.41 11.48
N SER A 32 -2.41 -0.57 11.24
CA SER A 32 -2.92 -0.18 9.93
C SER A 32 -3.22 1.32 9.85
N GLY A 33 -2.54 2.11 10.68
CA GLY A 33 -2.73 3.56 10.76
C GLY A 33 -2.12 4.31 9.57
N PRO A 34 -2.46 5.61 9.40
CA PRO A 34 -1.89 6.43 8.34
C PRO A 34 -0.39 6.65 8.56
N SER A 35 0.35 6.74 7.45
CA SER A 35 1.74 7.23 7.48
C SER A 35 1.75 8.72 7.79
N THR A 36 2.54 9.12 8.79
CA THR A 36 2.74 10.52 9.17
C THR A 36 4.05 11.04 8.61
N TYR A 37 4.04 12.28 8.08
CA TYR A 37 5.19 12.88 7.42
C TYR A 37 5.45 14.28 7.96
N ALA A 38 6.72 14.60 8.16
CA ALA A 38 7.19 15.97 8.36
C ALA A 38 8.08 16.35 7.17
N VAL A 39 7.62 17.29 6.35
CA VAL A 39 8.32 17.76 5.15
C VAL A 39 8.55 19.26 5.23
N LYS A 40 9.61 19.75 4.57
CA LYS A 40 9.82 21.20 4.43
C LYS A 40 8.72 21.78 3.53
N LYS A 41 8.26 23.00 3.83
CA LYS A 41 7.16 23.67 3.12
C LYS A 41 7.47 23.92 1.64
N ASP A 42 8.73 24.16 1.32
CA ASP A 42 9.24 24.43 -0.03
C ASP A 42 9.59 23.17 -0.81
N LEU A 43 9.39 21.97 -0.24
CA LEU A 43 9.66 20.70 -0.90
C LEU A 43 8.44 20.26 -1.71
N ALA A 44 8.64 20.03 -3.01
CA ALA A 44 7.62 19.57 -3.94
C ALA A 44 7.69 18.05 -4.15
N ASN A 45 6.56 17.46 -4.58
CA ASN A 45 6.42 16.06 -4.99
C ASN A 45 6.68 15.00 -3.89
N ILE A 46 6.60 15.38 -2.60
CA ILE A 46 6.72 14.45 -1.47
C ILE A 46 5.75 14.82 -0.35
N GLY A 47 5.20 13.82 0.33
CA GLY A 47 4.24 14.00 1.43
C GLY A 47 3.45 12.73 1.72
N ALA A 48 2.25 12.88 2.26
CA ALA A 48 1.32 11.77 2.51
C ALA A 48 0.69 11.25 1.19
N THR A 49 1.47 10.50 0.43
CA THR A 49 1.17 10.05 -0.94
C THR A 49 0.33 8.77 -1.02
N ILE A 50 -0.21 8.30 0.11
CA ILE A 50 -1.02 7.07 0.28
C ILE A 50 -0.29 5.81 -0.22
N PHE A 51 -0.39 5.51 -1.52
CA PHE A 51 0.20 4.33 -2.17
C PHE A 51 1.35 4.67 -3.12
N PHE A 52 1.59 5.96 -3.38
CA PHE A 52 2.67 6.39 -4.24
C PHE A 52 3.95 6.61 -3.43
N ASN A 53 5.08 6.15 -3.93
CA ASN A 53 6.40 6.42 -3.35
C ASN A 53 7.22 7.17 -4.41
N PRO A 54 7.45 8.49 -4.26
CA PRO A 54 8.19 9.25 -5.25
C PRO A 54 9.64 8.77 -5.33
N LEU A 55 10.17 8.69 -6.55
CA LEU A 55 11.60 8.46 -6.74
C LEU A 55 12.38 9.71 -6.31
N PRO A 56 13.56 9.59 -5.67
CA PRO A 56 14.32 10.73 -5.19
C PRO A 56 14.57 11.82 -6.26
N GLU A 57 14.81 11.42 -7.52
CA GLU A 57 15.02 12.31 -8.65
C GLU A 57 13.80 13.14 -9.07
N THR A 58 12.61 12.77 -8.58
CA THR A 58 11.35 13.50 -8.84
C THR A 58 11.02 14.52 -7.75
N ILE A 59 11.77 14.53 -6.65
CA ILE A 59 11.60 15.46 -5.53
C ILE A 59 12.40 16.73 -5.83
N GLY A 60 11.75 17.89 -5.69
CA GLY A 60 12.36 19.19 -5.97
C GLY A 60 11.93 20.26 -5.00
N TYR A 61 12.34 21.50 -5.26
CA TYR A 61 11.91 22.67 -4.48
C TYR A 61 10.97 23.54 -5.31
N GLN A 62 9.95 24.10 -4.64
CA GLN A 62 9.04 25.09 -5.20
C GLN A 62 9.03 26.34 -4.32
N LYS A 63 9.01 27.53 -4.97
CA LYS A 63 8.85 28.82 -4.30
C LYS A 63 7.38 29.17 -4.10
#